data_AF-A0ABD0PCR0-F1
#
_entry.id   AF-A0ABD0PCR0-F1
#
_cell.length_a   1.000
_cell.length_b   1.000
_cell.length_c   1.000
_cell.angle_alpha   90.00
_cell.angle_beta   90.00
_cell.angle_gamma   90.00
#
_symmetry.space_group_name_H-M   'P 1'
#
loop_
_entity.id
_entity.type
_entity.pdbx_description
1 polymer ?
#
loop_
_entity_poly.entity_id
_entity_poly.type
_entity_poly.pdbx_seq_one_letter_code
_entity_poly.pdbx_strand_id
1 'polypeptide(L)' 'PSTFDDSRYKYNSDKSELTISAVTRSDFGEYICIATNKIGENSATFILDVSGKTRLS' A
#
# COMPACT_ATOMS: atom_id res chain seq x y z
N PRO A 1 5.55 19.08 7.88
CA PRO A 1 5.98 18.43 6.62
C PRO A 1 6.59 17.07 6.94
N SER A 2 5.74 16.07 7.17
CA SER A 2 6.16 14.72 7.51
C SER A 2 6.82 14.11 6.29
N THR A 3 8.13 13.94 6.36
CA THR A 3 8.94 13.17 5.43
C THR A 3 8.24 11.83 5.20
N PHE A 4 7.77 11.58 3.98
CA PHE A 4 7.41 10.23 3.55
C PHE A 4 8.62 9.36 3.88
N ASP A 5 8.49 8.56 4.94
CA ASP A 5 9.52 7.61 5.33
C ASP A 5 9.46 6.48 4.31
N ASP A 6 10.19 6.69 3.21
CA ASP A 6 10.33 5.77 2.07
C ASP A 6 10.81 4.39 2.53
N SER A 7 11.35 4.27 3.74
CA SER A 7 11.75 3.00 4.32
C SER A 7 10.58 2.08 4.70
N ARG A 8 9.37 2.60 4.90
CA ARG A 8 8.19 1.79 5.28
C ARG A 8 7.48 1.16 4.09
N TYR A 9 7.57 1.78 2.91
CA TYR A 9 6.94 1.31 1.67
C TYR A 9 7.97 0.57 0.82
N LYS A 10 7.85 -0.74 0.70
CA LYS A 10 8.82 -1.56 -0.03
C LYS A 10 8.17 -2.35 -1.13
N TYR A 11 8.61 -2.13 -2.35
CA TYR A 11 8.31 -3.01 -3.46
C TYR A 11 9.26 -4.21 -3.48
N ASN A 12 8.77 -5.36 -3.93
CA ASN A 12 9.65 -6.46 -4.35
C ASN A 12 10.35 -6.13 -5.68
N SER A 13 11.26 -7.00 -6.12
CA SER A 13 12.15 -6.72 -7.27
C SER A 13 11.42 -6.43 -8.58
N ASP A 14 10.29 -7.09 -8.84
CA ASP A 14 9.50 -6.92 -10.07
C ASP A 14 8.31 -5.96 -9.89
N LYS A 15 8.18 -5.35 -8.71
CA LYS A 15 7.11 -4.43 -8.31
C LYS A 15 5.70 -5.04 -8.35
N SER A 16 5.58 -6.37 -8.31
CA SER A 16 4.29 -7.04 -8.18
C SER A 16 3.71 -6.99 -6.77
N GLU A 17 4.54 -6.71 -5.76
CA GLU A 17 4.13 -6.67 -4.36
C GLU A 17 4.58 -5.36 -3.69
N LEU A 18 3.68 -4.74 -2.91
CA LEU A 18 3.95 -3.61 -2.04
C LEU A 18 3.78 -4.03 -0.58
N THR A 19 4.83 -3.89 0.23
CA THR A 19 4.79 -4.08 1.68
C THR A 19 4.78 -2.73 2.39
N ILE A 20 3.82 -2.51 3.27
CA ILE A 20 3.74 -1.32 4.13
C ILE A 20 4.02 -1.73 5.58
N SER A 21 5.19 -1.34 6.11
CA SER A 21 5.58 -1.65 7.48
C SER A 21 5.03 -0.61 8.46
N ALA A 22 4.71 -1.05 9.69
CA ALA A 22 4.18 -0.19 10.75
C ALA A 22 2.99 0.67 10.28
N VAL A 23 1.96 0.00 9.76
CA VAL A 23 0.78 0.64 9.18
C VAL A 23 0.13 1.59 10.18
N THR A 24 -0.18 2.80 9.72
CA THR A 24 -0.88 3.85 10.48
C THR A 24 -2.20 4.19 9.82
N ARG A 25 -3.10 4.89 10.53
CA ARG A 25 -4.38 5.34 9.95
C ARG A 25 -4.21 6.25 8.72
N SER A 26 -3.06 6.91 8.57
CA SER A 26 -2.76 7.73 7.39
C SER A 26 -2.49 6.90 6.14
N ASP A 27 -2.26 5.60 6.27
CA ASP A 27 -2.06 4.69 5.14
C ASP A 27 -3.42 4.22 4.56
N PHE A 28 -4.56 4.58 5.18
CA PHE A 28 -5.91 4.35 4.65
C PHE A 28 -6.11 5.01 3.29
N GLY A 29 -6.72 4.29 2.35
CA GLY A 29 -7.08 4.88 1.06
C GLY A 29 -7.32 3.85 -0.04
N GLU A 30 -7.50 4.36 -1.25
CA GLU A 30 -7.58 3.53 -2.45
C GLU A 30 -6.18 3.19 -2.96
N TYR A 31 -5.97 1.91 -3.25
CA TYR A 31 -4.76 1.39 -3.85
C TYR A 31 -5.11 0.73 -5.19
N ILE A 32 -4.30 1.01 -6.19
CA ILE A 32 -4.47 0.51 -7.56
C ILE A 32 -3.23 -0.30 -7.92
N CYS A 33 -3.42 -1.58 -8.21
CA CYS A 33 -2.39 -2.41 -8.82
C CYS A 33 -2.52 -2.31 -10.34
N ILE A 34 -1.42 -1.99 -11.02
CA ILE A 34 -1.36 -1.86 -12.47
C ILE A 34 -0.36 -2.88 -13.01
N ALA A 35 -0.85 -3.81 -13.83
CA ALA A 35 -0.03 -4.83 -14.47
C ALA A 35 0.06 -4.56 -15.98
N THR A 36 1.28 -4.37 -16.46
CA THR A 36 1.57 -4.05 -17.87
C THR A 36 2.32 -5.19 -18.55
N ASN A 37 1.91 -5.56 -19.76
CA ASN A 37 2.65 -6.46 -20.64
C ASN A 37 2.80 -5.83 -22.04
N LYS A 38 3.40 -6.55 -23.00
CA LYS A 38 3.66 -6.03 -24.35
C LYS A 38 2.39 -5.67 -25.15
N ILE A 39 1.23 -6.16 -24.74
CA ILE A 39 -0.06 -6.00 -25.44
C ILE A 39 -0.86 -4.86 -24.82
N GLY A 40 -0.74 -4.64 -23.50
CA GLY A 40 -1.45 -3.57 -22.83
C GLY A 40 -1.36 -3.65 -21.31
N GLU A 41 -2.34 -3.04 -20.67
CA GLU A 41 -2.42 -2.87 -19.21
C GLU A 41 -3.73 -3.44 -18.68
N ASN A 42 -3.68 -3.98 -17.47
CA ASN A 42 -4.86 -4.29 -16.69
C ASN A 42 -4.67 -3.80 -15.25
N SER A 43 -5.77 -3.48 -14.56
CA SER A 43 -5.73 -2.95 -13.20
C SER A 43 -6.70 -3.66 -12.25
N ALA A 44 -6.35 -3.60 -10.97
CA ALA A 44 -7.20 -4.02 -9.86
C ALA A 44 -7.17 -2.96 -8.76
N THR A 45 -8.34 -2.57 -8.28
CA THR A 45 -8.50 -1.52 -7.26
C THR A 45 -9.03 -2.11 -5.96
N PHE A 46 -8.48 -1.68 -4.83
CA PHE A 46 -8.94 -2.07 -3.50
C PHE A 46 -8.80 -0.92 -2.50
N ILE A 47 -9.67 -0.91 -1.48
CA ILE A 47 -9.59 0.03 -0.37
C ILE A 47 -8.81 -0.62 0.78
N LEU A 48 -7.72 0.01 1.20
CA LEU A 48 -7.01 -0.37 2.42
C LEU A 48 -7.71 0.29 3.61
N ASP A 49 -8.44 -0.50 4.38
CA ASP A 49 -8.99 -0.08 5.66
C ASP A 49 -8.02 -0.37 6.81
N VAL A 50 -7.69 0.65 7.61
CA VAL A 50 -6.74 0.55 8.72
C VAL A 50 -7.48 0.72 10.05
N SER A 51 -7.81 -0.40 10.67
CA SER A 51 -8.42 -0.43 12.00
C SER A 51 -7.38 -0.56 13.11
N GLY A 52 -7.55 0.23 14.18
CA GLY A 52 -6.73 0.13 15.39
C GLY A 52 -7.40 -0.78 16.41
N LYS A 53 -6.62 -1.60 17.11
CA LYS A 53 -7.13 -2.28 18.32
C LYS A 53 -7.10 -1.30 19.48
N THR A 54 -8.28 -0.88 19.94
CA THR A 54 -8.40 -0.19 21.23
C THR A 54 -8.09 -1.18 22.33
N ARG A 55 -7.01 -0.97 23.09
CA ARG A 55 -6.78 -1.74 24.32
C ARG A 55 -7.64 -1.11 25.41
N LEU A 56 -8.77 -1.75 25.73
CA LEU A 56 -9.58 -1.37 26.88
C LEU A 56 -8.75 -1.63 28.15
N SER A 57 -8.52 -0.58 28.94
CA SER A 57 -7.88 -0.63 30.27
C SER A 57 -8.88 -1.04 31.34
#